data_AF-A0A9N9NED8-F1
#
_entry.id   AF-A0A9N9NED8-F1
#
_cell.length_a   1.000
_cell.length_b   1.000
_cell.length_c   1.000
_cell.angle_alpha   90.00
_cell.angle_beta   90.00
_cell.angle_gamma   90.00
#
_symmetry.space_group_name_H-M   'P 1'
#
loop_
_entity.id
_entity.type
_entity.pdbx_description
1 polymer ?
#
loop_
_entity_poly.entity_id
_entity_poly.type
_entity_poly.pdbx_seq_one_letter_code
_entity_poly.pdbx_strand_id
1 'polypeptide(L)'
;SDVSMISAFNIKEFGVKKFKNHAIMKIIINILQRYDIILCQEVHLSEEMINQLVDSLSKFSVPYSYEATQPIGKNKYKERYLYLYSSYLNKKKKAELDKILNNNNLMWGIDHLSDTTVVLKCNAYDRFIFEVKNKERWIGKTGIFEFDKGWGNKKASMLVSDHYPIEFELKLD
;
A
#
# COMPACT_ATOMS: atom_id res chain seq x y z
N SER A 1 -19.99 -11.24 6.96
CA SER A 1 -19.38 -10.22 6.09
C SER A 1 -17.89 -10.27 6.31
N ASP A 2 -17.15 -10.52 5.25
CA ASP A 2 -15.69 -10.54 5.32
C ASP A 2 -15.18 -9.11 5.35
N VAL A 3 -14.24 -8.82 6.24
CA VAL A 3 -13.57 -7.51 6.32
C VAL A 3 -12.25 -7.64 5.58
N SER A 4 -11.98 -6.75 4.64
CA SER A 4 -10.70 -6.66 3.98
C SER A 4 -9.90 -5.46 4.47
N MET A 5 -8.63 -5.67 4.78
CA MET A 5 -7.70 -4.60 5.13
C MET A 5 -7.05 -4.05 3.85
N ILE A 6 -7.26 -2.76 3.59
CA ILE A 6 -6.76 -2.07 2.41
C ILE A 6 -5.73 -1.02 2.83
N SER A 7 -4.64 -0.91 2.09
CA SER A 7 -3.56 0.04 2.37
C SER A 7 -3.06 0.81 1.13
N ALA A 8 -2.45 1.96 1.38
CA ALA A 8 -1.61 2.67 0.44
C ALA A 8 -0.31 3.02 1.16
N PHE A 9 0.81 2.77 0.50
CA PHE A 9 2.14 2.95 1.06
C PHE A 9 3.06 3.56 0.01
N ASN A 10 3.50 4.80 0.24
CA ASN A 10 4.65 5.32 -0.46
C ASN A 10 5.91 4.67 0.11
N ILE A 11 6.56 3.83 -0.68
CA ILE A 11 7.83 3.20 -0.32
C ILE A 11 8.92 4.00 -1.00
N LYS A 12 9.49 4.98 -0.30
CA LYS A 12 10.47 5.93 -0.84
C LYS A 12 11.50 5.25 -1.76
N GLU A 13 11.61 5.69 -3.00
CA GLU A 13 12.59 5.17 -3.97
C GLU A 13 12.63 3.61 -3.99
N PHE A 14 11.47 2.93 -4.11
CA PHE A 14 11.41 1.47 -4.07
C PHE A 14 12.00 0.83 -5.33
N GLY A 15 13.33 0.78 -5.37
CA GLY A 15 14.12 0.29 -6.48
C GLY A 15 15.16 -0.74 -6.08
N VAL A 16 16.08 -1.02 -7.01
CA VAL A 16 17.11 -2.08 -6.92
C VAL A 16 17.92 -2.04 -5.61
N LYS A 17 18.33 -0.85 -5.15
CA LYS A 17 19.13 -0.70 -3.93
C LYS A 17 18.40 -1.23 -2.70
N LYS A 18 17.10 -0.91 -2.58
CA LYS A 18 16.24 -1.36 -1.49
C LYS A 18 15.93 -2.84 -1.61
N PHE A 19 15.63 -3.29 -2.83
CA PHE A 19 15.35 -4.70 -3.12
C PHE A 19 16.50 -5.65 -2.79
N LYS A 20 17.75 -5.25 -3.02
CA LYS A 20 18.94 -6.05 -2.70
C LYS A 20 19.29 -6.05 -1.20
N ASN A 21 18.66 -5.20 -0.39
CA ASN A 21 18.90 -5.17 1.04
C ASN A 21 17.94 -6.13 1.76
N HIS A 22 18.42 -7.33 2.07
CA HIS A 22 17.62 -8.39 2.69
C HIS A 22 16.94 -7.99 4.00
N ALA A 23 17.60 -7.19 4.84
CA ALA A 23 17.03 -6.74 6.11
C ALA A 23 15.83 -5.79 5.88
N ILE A 24 15.99 -4.86 4.94
CA ILE A 24 14.92 -3.91 4.58
C ILE A 24 13.78 -4.62 3.85
N MET A 25 14.09 -5.52 2.92
CA MET A 25 13.06 -6.30 2.23
C MET A 25 12.26 -7.18 3.16
N LYS A 26 12.87 -7.78 4.18
CA LYS A 26 12.15 -8.54 5.20
C LYS A 26 11.11 -7.68 5.93
N ILE A 27 11.46 -6.43 6.25
CA ILE A 27 10.53 -5.48 6.87
C ILE A 27 9.40 -5.13 5.89
N ILE A 28 9.74 -4.77 4.65
CA ILE A 28 8.75 -4.40 3.62
C ILE A 28 7.77 -5.55 3.39
N ILE A 29 8.26 -6.79 3.21
CA ILE A 29 7.42 -7.98 3.06
C ILE A 29 6.46 -8.14 4.25
N ASN A 30 6.96 -7.97 5.48
CA ASN A 30 6.12 -8.04 6.68
C ASN A 30 5.05 -6.95 6.72
N ILE A 31 5.33 -5.74 6.21
CA ILE A 31 4.35 -4.65 6.09
C ILE A 31 3.30 -5.05 5.04
N LEU A 32 3.72 -5.43 3.84
CA LEU A 32 2.84 -5.74 2.71
C LEU A 32 1.91 -6.93 3.01
N GLN A 33 2.40 -7.95 3.72
CA GLN A 33 1.62 -9.15 4.08
C GLN A 33 0.45 -8.90 5.04
N ARG A 34 0.32 -7.69 5.60
CA ARG A 34 -0.79 -7.31 6.48
C ARG A 34 -2.09 -7.02 5.73
N TYR A 35 -2.00 -6.77 4.42
CA TYR A 35 -3.07 -6.16 3.65
C TYR A 35 -3.61 -7.14 2.62
N ASP A 36 -4.93 -7.19 2.49
CA ASP A 36 -5.57 -7.91 1.40
C ASP A 36 -5.34 -7.19 0.07
N ILE A 37 -5.25 -5.87 0.11
CA ILE A 37 -4.93 -4.99 -1.01
C ILE A 37 -4.00 -3.89 -0.53
N ILE A 38 -2.91 -3.67 -1.25
CA ILE A 38 -2.03 -2.53 -1.00
C ILE A 38 -1.57 -1.88 -2.31
N LEU A 39 -1.73 -0.56 -2.38
CA LEU A 39 -1.11 0.29 -3.39
C LEU A 39 0.29 0.70 -2.92
N CYS A 40 1.32 0.28 -3.64
CA CYS A 40 2.69 0.76 -3.47
C CYS A 40 2.97 1.89 -4.48
N GLN A 41 3.54 2.99 -3.99
CA GLN A 41 3.94 4.16 -4.79
C GLN A 41 5.47 4.26 -4.85
N GLU A 42 6.00 5.12 -5.73
CA GLU A 42 7.44 5.29 -5.97
C GLU A 42 8.17 3.99 -6.35
N VAL A 43 7.50 3.12 -7.14
CA VAL A 43 8.07 1.84 -7.54
C VAL A 43 8.99 2.02 -8.76
N HIS A 44 10.23 1.59 -8.61
CA HIS A 44 11.29 1.60 -9.63
C HIS A 44 11.85 0.19 -9.90
N LEU A 45 11.00 -0.83 -9.75
CA LEU A 45 11.35 -2.24 -9.97
C LEU A 45 11.05 -2.66 -11.41
N SER A 46 11.86 -3.59 -11.92
CA SER A 46 11.54 -4.31 -13.16
C SER A 46 10.42 -5.32 -12.92
N GLU A 47 9.79 -5.79 -13.99
CA GLU A 47 8.74 -6.82 -13.92
C GLU A 47 9.25 -8.13 -13.28
N GLU A 48 10.48 -8.53 -13.60
CA GLU A 48 11.15 -9.68 -12.99
C GLU A 48 11.26 -9.52 -11.45
N MET A 49 11.65 -8.34 -10.98
CA MET A 49 11.77 -8.08 -9.54
C MET A 49 10.40 -8.01 -8.85
N ILE A 50 9.37 -7.55 -9.55
CA ILE A 50 7.99 -7.56 -9.04
C ILE A 50 7.50 -9.01 -8.91
N ASN A 51 7.78 -9.88 -9.88
CA ASN A 51 7.47 -11.31 -9.77
C ASN A 51 8.17 -11.94 -8.56
N GLN A 52 9.48 -11.67 -8.37
CA GLN A 52 10.22 -12.14 -7.19
C GLN A 52 9.65 -11.62 -5.86
N LEU A 53 9.17 -10.37 -5.84
CA LEU A 53 8.47 -9.80 -4.68
C LEU A 53 7.20 -10.60 -4.38
N VAL A 54 6.38 -10.85 -5.41
CA VAL A 54 5.11 -11.57 -5.28
C VAL A 54 5.33 -13.01 -4.83
N ASP A 55 6.36 -13.68 -5.32
CA ASP A 55 6.76 -15.01 -4.86
C ASP A 55 7.15 -14.98 -3.38
N SER A 56 7.86 -13.94 -2.95
CA SER A 56 8.27 -13.76 -1.54
C SER A 56 7.09 -13.41 -0.62
N LEU A 57 6.06 -12.74 -1.14
CA LEU A 57 4.84 -12.41 -0.41
C LEU A 57 3.91 -13.63 -0.27
N SER A 58 3.86 -14.46 -1.31
CA SER A 58 2.95 -15.59 -1.42
C SER A 58 3.31 -16.70 -0.43
N LYS A 59 2.33 -17.11 0.38
CA LYS A 59 2.38 -18.34 1.18
C LYS A 59 1.53 -19.39 0.48
N PHE A 60 1.80 -20.68 0.71
CA PHE A 60 0.99 -21.76 0.09
C PHE A 60 -0.51 -21.59 0.34
N SER A 61 -0.89 -21.13 1.54
CA SER A 61 -2.27 -20.81 1.89
C SER A 61 -2.74 -19.44 1.39
N VAL A 62 -1.85 -18.48 1.14
CA VAL A 62 -2.17 -17.08 0.83
C VAL A 62 -1.38 -16.62 -0.40
N PRO A 63 -1.79 -16.99 -1.63
CA PRO A 63 -1.17 -16.48 -2.83
C PRO A 63 -1.34 -14.96 -2.95
N TYR A 64 -0.35 -14.28 -3.50
CA TYR A 64 -0.45 -12.88 -3.93
C TYR A 64 -0.47 -12.78 -5.45
N SER A 65 -1.05 -11.72 -5.95
CA SER A 65 -1.01 -11.31 -7.36
C SER A 65 -0.85 -9.80 -7.43
N TYR A 66 -0.61 -9.27 -8.63
CA TYR A 66 -0.35 -7.85 -8.80
C TYR A 66 -0.88 -7.28 -10.10
N GLU A 67 -1.08 -5.96 -10.10
CA GLU A 67 -1.26 -5.13 -11.29
C GLU A 67 -0.29 -3.95 -11.18
N ALA A 68 0.46 -3.65 -12.24
CA ALA A 68 1.41 -2.54 -12.26
C ALA A 68 1.10 -1.57 -13.40
N THR A 69 1.13 -0.27 -13.14
CA THR A 69 0.97 0.74 -14.20
C THR A 69 2.20 0.76 -15.11
N GLN A 70 2.11 1.41 -16.26
CA GLN A 70 3.32 1.79 -17.00
C GLN A 70 4.18 2.76 -16.18
N PRO A 71 5.50 2.85 -16.43
CA PRO A 71 6.35 3.88 -15.83
C PRO A 71 5.89 5.29 -16.24
N ILE A 72 5.49 6.09 -15.27
CA ILE A 72 5.02 7.46 -15.44
C ILE A 72 6.12 8.41 -14.94
N GLY A 73 6.51 9.38 -15.76
CA GLY A 73 7.54 10.35 -15.41
C GLY A 73 8.11 11.03 -16.65
N LYS A 74 8.35 12.34 -16.57
CA LYS A 74 8.85 13.17 -17.68
C LYS A 74 10.36 12.99 -17.94
N ASN A 75 11.10 12.42 -16.97
CA ASN A 75 12.56 12.29 -17.01
C ASN A 75 13.01 10.82 -16.97
N LYS A 76 14.33 10.56 -16.90
CA LYS A 76 14.89 9.20 -16.72
C LYS A 76 14.38 8.49 -15.46
N TYR A 77 13.94 9.25 -14.47
CA TYR A 77 13.29 8.74 -13.27
C TYR A 77 11.79 8.59 -13.56
N LYS A 78 11.33 7.34 -13.67
CA LYS A 78 9.92 7.00 -13.89
C LYS A 78 9.42 6.17 -12.72
N GLU A 79 8.30 6.58 -12.16
CA GLU A 79 7.62 5.91 -11.04
C GLU A 79 6.51 5.01 -11.57
N ARG A 80 6.18 3.97 -10.83
CA ARG A 80 5.03 3.11 -11.11
C ARG A 80 4.17 3.01 -9.87
N TYR A 81 2.88 2.82 -10.09
CA TYR A 81 1.99 2.30 -9.08
C TYR A 81 1.96 0.78 -9.20
N LEU A 82 2.06 0.10 -8.07
CA LEU A 82 1.98 -1.35 -7.97
C LEU A 82 0.86 -1.72 -7.00
N TYR A 83 -0.18 -2.35 -7.50
CA TYR A 83 -1.23 -2.94 -6.69
C TYR A 83 -0.86 -4.38 -6.39
N LEU A 84 -0.77 -4.72 -5.11
CA LEU A 84 -0.60 -6.09 -4.63
C LEU A 84 -1.89 -6.52 -3.96
N TYR A 85 -2.33 -7.75 -4.21
CA TYR A 85 -3.54 -8.26 -3.59
C TYR A 85 -3.46 -9.76 -3.32
N SER A 86 -4.01 -10.17 -2.20
CA SER A 86 -4.12 -11.58 -1.84
C SER A 86 -5.24 -12.26 -2.64
N SER A 87 -5.01 -13.48 -3.11
CA SER A 87 -5.99 -14.25 -3.89
C SER A 87 -7.21 -14.72 -3.09
N TYR A 88 -7.30 -14.43 -1.78
CA TYR A 88 -8.55 -14.58 -1.02
C TYR A 88 -9.63 -13.56 -1.44
N LEU A 89 -9.24 -12.52 -2.18
CA LEU A 89 -10.15 -11.73 -3.00
C LEU A 89 -10.58 -12.59 -4.18
N ASN A 90 -11.61 -13.42 -3.96
CA ASN A 90 -12.22 -14.20 -5.03
C ASN A 90 -12.61 -13.28 -6.21
N LYS A 91 -12.75 -13.84 -7.42
CA LYS A 91 -13.04 -13.06 -8.65
C LYS A 91 -14.22 -12.09 -8.48
N LYS A 92 -15.21 -12.44 -7.66
CA LYS A 92 -16.39 -11.60 -7.34
C LYS A 92 -15.99 -10.37 -6.52
N LYS A 93 -15.18 -10.52 -5.48
CA LYS A 93 -14.65 -9.43 -4.66
C LYS A 93 -13.74 -8.50 -5.48
N LYS A 94 -12.85 -9.05 -6.32
CA LYS A 94 -12.01 -8.24 -7.23
C LYS A 94 -12.88 -7.41 -8.19
N ALA A 95 -13.89 -8.02 -8.82
CA ALA A 95 -14.80 -7.32 -9.73
C ALA A 95 -15.60 -6.20 -9.04
N GLU A 96 -15.96 -6.38 -7.77
CA GLU A 96 -16.62 -5.34 -6.98
C GLU A 96 -15.69 -4.15 -6.69
N LEU A 97 -14.43 -4.42 -6.32
CA LEU A 97 -13.39 -3.41 -6.16
C LEU A 97 -13.13 -2.65 -7.47
N ASP A 98 -12.99 -3.36 -8.59
CA ASP A 98 -12.79 -2.76 -9.91
C ASP A 98 -13.96 -1.83 -10.30
N LYS A 99 -15.20 -2.21 -9.96
CA LYS A 99 -16.40 -1.37 -10.18
C LYS A 99 -16.37 -0.10 -9.32
N ILE A 100 -15.93 -0.20 -8.07
CA ILE A 100 -15.82 0.94 -7.14
C ILE A 100 -14.75 1.92 -7.60
N LEU A 101 -13.61 1.42 -8.07
CA LEU A 101 -12.47 2.24 -8.52
C LEU A 101 -12.79 2.97 -9.83
N ASN A 102 -13.46 2.33 -10.78
CA ASN A 102 -13.73 2.90 -12.09
C ASN A 102 -14.86 3.97 -12.11
N ASN A 103 -15.80 3.94 -11.17
CA ASN A 103 -17.04 4.74 -11.28
C ASN A 103 -17.03 6.09 -10.54
N ASN A 104 -16.07 6.39 -9.66
CA ASN A 104 -16.35 7.32 -8.54
C ASN A 104 -15.50 8.60 -8.44
N ASN A 105 -14.89 9.12 -9.52
CA ASN A 105 -14.43 10.52 -9.67
C ASN A 105 -14.13 11.31 -8.34
N LEU A 106 -13.01 10.98 -7.68
CA LEU A 106 -12.79 11.04 -6.21
C LEU A 106 -12.34 12.43 -5.62
N MET A 107 -12.81 12.82 -4.40
CA MET A 107 -12.36 13.99 -3.56
C MET A 107 -12.14 13.70 -2.03
N TRP A 108 -11.13 14.37 -1.40
CA TRP A 108 -10.44 14.24 -0.07
C TRP A 108 -11.19 13.73 1.20
N GLY A 109 -10.57 12.79 1.96
CA GLY A 109 -11.18 12.11 3.13
C GLY A 109 -10.40 12.03 4.46
N ILE A 110 -9.22 12.65 4.62
CA ILE A 110 -8.53 12.76 5.93
C ILE A 110 -8.32 14.23 6.28
N ASP A 111 -8.60 14.56 7.55
CA ASP A 111 -8.48 15.89 8.12
C ASP A 111 -7.02 16.38 8.18
N HIS A 112 -6.84 17.69 8.03
CA HIS A 112 -5.57 18.40 7.81
C HIS A 112 -4.55 18.33 8.97
N LEU A 113 -4.83 17.54 10.01
CA LEU A 113 -4.06 17.42 11.24
C LEU A 113 -3.46 16.03 11.50
N SER A 114 -3.68 15.05 10.62
CA SER A 114 -3.10 13.70 10.79
C SER A 114 -1.62 13.65 10.35
N ASP A 115 -0.80 12.79 10.97
CA ASP A 115 0.65 12.68 10.67
C ASP A 115 0.95 11.42 9.86
N THR A 116 1.30 11.55 8.57
CA THR A 116 1.64 10.39 7.70
C THR A 116 3.13 10.30 7.36
N THR A 117 3.99 11.08 8.02
CA THR A 117 5.43 11.15 7.73
C THR A 117 6.28 10.55 8.86
N VAL A 118 7.38 9.88 8.50
CA VAL A 118 8.34 9.28 9.45
C VAL A 118 9.34 10.32 10.00
N VAL A 119 9.45 11.46 9.31
CA VAL A 119 10.31 12.61 9.68
C VAL A 119 9.54 13.56 10.61
N LEU A 120 10.24 14.21 11.54
CA LEU A 120 9.76 15.19 12.56
C LEU A 120 9.04 16.46 12.02
N LYS A 121 8.32 16.39 10.90
CA LYS A 121 7.51 17.47 10.35
C LYS A 121 6.14 16.92 9.97
N CYS A 122 5.13 17.21 10.79
CA CYS A 122 3.73 16.83 10.62
C CYS A 122 3.19 17.31 9.28
N ASN A 123 3.01 16.41 8.31
CA ASN A 123 2.22 16.70 7.12
C ASN A 123 1.56 15.40 6.62
N ALA A 124 0.22 15.28 6.72
CA ALA A 124 -0.54 14.21 6.08
C ALA A 124 -0.56 14.38 4.56
N TYR A 125 0.32 13.68 3.83
CA TYR A 125 0.35 13.70 2.37
C TYR A 125 -0.46 12.54 1.76
N ASP A 126 -0.33 11.33 2.29
CA ASP A 126 -1.02 10.14 1.79
C ASP A 126 -2.48 10.15 2.22
N ARG A 127 -3.39 9.90 1.27
CA ARG A 127 -4.83 9.98 1.49
C ARG A 127 -5.55 8.87 0.74
N PHE A 128 -6.57 8.31 1.39
CA PHE A 128 -7.61 7.59 0.66
C PHE A 128 -8.78 8.48 0.36
N ILE A 129 -9.52 8.10 -0.67
CA ILE A 129 -10.70 8.83 -1.09
C ILE A 129 -11.87 7.88 -1.26
N PHE A 130 -13.00 8.25 -0.65
CA PHE A 130 -14.21 7.44 -0.59
C PHE A 130 -15.43 8.26 -0.97
N GLU A 131 -16.39 7.62 -1.60
CA GLU A 131 -17.64 8.26 -1.97
C GLU A 131 -18.67 8.13 -0.84
N VAL A 132 -19.29 9.25 -0.44
CA VAL A 132 -20.21 9.36 0.70
C VAL A 132 -21.40 8.40 0.61
N LYS A 133 -21.89 8.10 -0.61
CA LYS A 133 -23.00 7.16 -0.82
C LYS A 133 -22.68 5.73 -0.37
N ASN A 134 -21.40 5.40 -0.22
CA ASN A 134 -20.94 4.07 0.19
C ASN A 134 -20.63 3.98 1.70
N LYS A 135 -20.97 5.00 2.51
CA LYS A 135 -20.63 5.10 3.95
C LYS A 135 -20.96 3.85 4.76
N GLU A 136 -22.02 3.12 4.42
CA GLU A 136 -22.44 1.90 5.14
C GLU A 136 -21.54 0.67 4.89
N ARG A 137 -20.71 0.70 3.84
CA ARG A 137 -19.71 -0.35 3.55
C ARG A 137 -18.41 -0.15 4.35
N TRP A 138 -18.25 0.99 5.00
CA TRP A 138 -17.11 1.31 5.86
C TRP A 138 -17.43 0.88 7.28
N ILE A 139 -16.87 -0.25 7.72
CA ILE A 139 -17.13 -0.76 9.08
C ILE A 139 -16.26 -0.10 10.15
N GLY A 140 -15.33 0.76 9.72
CA GLY A 140 -14.61 1.65 10.61
C GLY A 140 -13.31 1.07 11.11
N LYS A 141 -12.24 1.67 10.60
CA LYS A 141 -11.01 2.12 11.28
C LYS A 141 -10.10 2.58 10.17
N THR A 142 -9.90 3.88 10.03
CA THR A 142 -8.76 4.41 9.28
C THR A 142 -7.58 4.47 10.24
N GLY A 143 -6.40 4.11 9.76
CA GLY A 143 -5.23 3.98 10.59
C GLY A 143 -3.96 4.39 9.85
N ILE A 144 -2.92 4.63 10.65
CA ILE A 144 -1.55 4.77 10.18
C ILE A 144 -0.78 3.61 10.80
N PHE A 145 -0.14 2.80 9.97
CA PHE A 145 0.67 1.68 10.44
C PHE A 145 2.09 2.13 10.73
N GLU A 146 2.37 2.45 11.99
CA GLU A 146 3.71 2.81 12.48
C GLU A 146 4.65 1.59 12.51
N PHE A 147 5.20 1.18 11.36
CA PHE A 147 6.04 -0.04 11.26
C PHE A 147 7.29 -0.03 12.15
N ASP A 148 7.74 1.15 12.59
CA ASP A 148 8.93 1.34 13.42
C ASP A 148 8.60 1.63 14.89
N LYS A 149 7.34 1.44 15.30
CA LYS A 149 6.91 1.67 16.68
C LYS A 149 7.75 0.82 17.63
N GLY A 150 8.41 1.49 18.58
CA GLY A 150 9.28 0.84 19.57
C GLY A 150 10.72 0.57 19.11
N TRP A 151 11.13 0.95 17.90
CA TRP A 151 12.50 0.72 17.42
C TRP A 151 13.54 1.67 18.03
N GLY A 152 13.12 2.83 18.53
CA GLY A 152 14.00 3.84 19.11
C GLY A 152 15.00 4.49 18.14
N ASN A 153 15.03 4.09 16.86
CA ASN A 153 16.00 4.55 15.86
C ASN A 153 15.32 4.94 14.55
N LYS A 154 15.00 6.24 14.42
CA LYS A 154 14.37 6.80 13.22
C LYS A 154 15.25 6.70 11.96
N LYS A 155 16.58 6.65 12.08
CA LYS A 155 17.46 6.48 10.90
C LYS A 155 17.27 5.12 10.25
N ALA A 156 17.01 4.08 11.04
CA ALA A 156 16.69 2.75 10.52
C ALA A 156 15.33 2.74 9.80
N SER A 157 14.33 3.43 10.35
CA SER A 157 13.01 3.58 9.73
C SER A 157 13.07 4.22 8.36
N MET A 158 13.90 5.25 8.20
CA MET A 158 14.12 5.97 6.94
C MET A 158 14.73 5.10 5.82
N LEU A 159 15.36 3.97 6.17
CA LEU A 159 15.81 3.00 5.17
C LEU A 159 14.63 2.22 4.56
N VAL A 160 13.51 2.09 5.29
CA VAL A 160 12.28 1.43 4.86
C VAL A 160 11.42 2.38 4.05
N SER A 161 11.03 3.52 4.63
CA SER A 161 10.36 4.64 3.94
C SER A 161 10.35 5.86 4.85
N ASP A 162 10.14 7.05 4.27
CA ASP A 162 9.83 8.28 5.00
C ASP A 162 8.33 8.55 5.15
N HIS A 163 7.49 7.63 4.66
CA HIS A 163 6.04 7.61 4.85
C HIS A 163 5.61 6.37 5.63
N TYR A 164 4.51 6.47 6.36
CA TYR A 164 3.83 5.30 6.92
C TYR A 164 2.73 4.82 5.98
N PRO A 165 2.44 3.50 5.92
CA PRO A 165 1.23 3.02 5.29
C PRO A 165 0.01 3.63 5.98
N ILE A 166 -0.92 4.13 5.18
CA ILE A 166 -2.28 4.40 5.63
C ILE A 166 -3.12 3.15 5.36
N GLU A 167 -4.05 2.83 6.26
CA GLU A 167 -4.86 1.61 6.18
C GLU A 167 -6.33 1.88 6.51
N PHE A 168 -7.22 1.05 5.99
CA PHE A 168 -8.62 1.01 6.40
C PHE A 168 -9.24 -0.38 6.25
N GLU A 169 -10.29 -0.63 7.04
CA GLU A 169 -11.13 -1.82 6.96
C GLU A 169 -12.35 -1.60 6.06
N LEU A 170 -12.54 -2.47 5.06
CA LEU A 170 -13.67 -2.47 4.14
C LEU A 170 -14.57 -3.68 4.38
N LYS A 171 -15.90 -3.47 4.51
CA LYS A 171 -16.87 -4.56 4.41
C LYS A 171 -17.00 -4.98 2.97
N LEU A 172 -16.78 -6.26 2.71
CA LEU A 172 -17.24 -6.87 1.47
C LEU A 172 -18.57 -7.57 1.77
N ASP A 173 -19.55 -7.37 0.86
CA ASP A 173 -20.89 -7.96 0.95
C ASP A 173 -20.90 -9.44 0.52
#